data_AF-A0A2S9GEP6-F1
#
_entry.id   AF-A0A2S9GEP6-F1
#
_cell.length_a   1.000
_cell.length_b   1.000
_cell.length_c   1.000
_cell.angle_alpha   90.00
_cell.angle_beta   90.00
_cell.angle_gamma   90.00
#
_symmetry.space_group_name_H-M   'P 1'
#
loop_
_entity.id
_entity.type
_entity.pdbx_description
1 polymer ?
#
loop_
_entity_poly.entity_id
_entity_poly.type
_entity_poly.pdbx_seq_one_letter_code
_entity_poly.pdbx_strand_id
1 'polypeptide(L)'
;HAGFPPDRIALHGNNKSIAELTAAVKHGVGHVVVDSMTEIERLDQIAGDAGVVQDVLVRVTVGVEAHTHEFISTAHEDQKFGLSL
;
A
#
# COMPACT_ATOMS: atom_id res chain seq x y z
N HIS A 1 -5.98 -18.49 -16.07
CA HIS A 1 -6.29 -17.51 -15.02
C HIS A 1 -7.14 -18.18 -13.95
N ALA A 2 -6.91 -17.86 -12.67
CA ALA A 2 -7.60 -18.49 -11.53
C ALA A 2 -9.02 -17.94 -11.24
N GLY A 3 -9.47 -16.91 -11.97
CA GLY A 3 -10.85 -16.39 -11.88
C GLY A 3 -11.19 -15.66 -10.58
N PHE A 4 -10.19 -15.24 -9.81
CA PHE A 4 -10.42 -14.51 -8.56
C PHE A 4 -10.96 -13.09 -8.84
N PRO A 5 -12.05 -12.64 -8.20
CA PRO A 5 -12.62 -11.31 -8.39
C PRO A 5 -11.65 -10.20 -7.96
N PRO A 6 -11.23 -9.28 -8.86
CA PRO A 6 -10.23 -8.26 -8.55
C PRO A 6 -10.65 -7.24 -7.48
N ASP A 7 -11.93 -6.92 -7.40
CA ASP A 7 -12.53 -6.03 -6.41
C ASP A 7 -12.33 -6.52 -4.97
N ARG A 8 -12.04 -7.82 -4.80
CA ARG A 8 -11.75 -8.47 -3.52
C ARG A 8 -10.26 -8.60 -3.21
N ILE A 9 -9.39 -8.01 -4.02
CA ILE A 9 -7.93 -8.03 -3.85
C ILE A 9 -7.47 -6.76 -3.15
N ALA A 10 -6.51 -6.91 -2.23
CA ALA A 10 -5.73 -5.81 -1.68
C ALA A 10 -4.25 -5.99 -2.06
N LEU A 11 -3.65 -4.97 -2.70
CA LEU A 11 -2.26 -4.99 -3.13
C LEU A 11 -1.35 -4.35 -2.07
N HIS A 12 -0.41 -5.13 -1.54
CA HIS A 12 0.62 -4.69 -0.59
C HIS A 12 2.01 -4.69 -1.23
N GLY A 13 2.96 -3.99 -0.60
CA GLY A 13 4.36 -3.91 -1.01
C GLY A 13 4.97 -2.55 -0.67
N ASN A 14 6.24 -2.51 -0.26
CA ASN A 14 6.91 -1.29 0.18
C ASN A 14 7.63 -0.52 -0.96
N ASN A 15 7.67 -1.09 -2.17
CA ASN A 15 8.29 -0.46 -3.33
C ASN A 15 7.61 -0.91 -4.63
N LYS A 16 6.30 -0.64 -4.75
CA LYS A 16 5.53 -1.05 -5.93
C LYS A 16 6.03 -0.30 -7.16
N SER A 17 6.29 -1.04 -8.22
CA SER A 17 6.67 -0.50 -9.52
C SER A 17 5.47 0.14 -10.21
N ILE A 18 5.74 1.05 -11.15
CA ILE A 18 4.70 1.64 -12.00
C ILE A 18 3.91 0.53 -12.72
N ALA A 19 4.59 -0.52 -13.19
CA ALA A 19 3.94 -1.63 -13.89
C ALA A 19 2.94 -2.39 -12.99
N GLU A 20 3.28 -2.63 -11.72
CA GLU A 20 2.39 -3.27 -10.75
C GLU A 20 1.18 -2.39 -10.44
N LEU A 21 1.40 -1.09 -10.22
CA LEU A 21 0.32 -0.13 -9.95
C LEU A 21 -0.63 0.00 -11.15
N THR A 22 -0.09 0.14 -12.37
CA THR A 22 -0.88 0.18 -13.60
C THR A 22 -1.69 -1.10 -13.79
N ALA A 23 -1.11 -2.26 -13.51
CA ALA A 23 -1.84 -3.52 -13.60
C ALA A 23 -2.97 -3.59 -12.57
N ALA A 24 -2.73 -3.14 -11.34
CA ALA A 24 -3.75 -3.13 -10.28
C ALA A 24 -4.95 -2.26 -10.68
N VAL A 25 -4.69 -1.02 -11.10
CA VAL A 25 -5.73 -0.09 -11.57
C VAL A 25 -6.47 -0.65 -12.78
N LYS A 26 -5.74 -1.13 -13.80
CA LYS A 26 -6.32 -1.69 -15.03
C LYS A 26 -7.24 -2.89 -14.77
N HIS A 27 -6.89 -3.71 -13.78
CA HIS A 27 -7.67 -4.89 -13.41
C HIS A 27 -8.78 -4.60 -12.39
N GLY A 28 -8.88 -3.37 -11.89
CA GLY A 28 -9.88 -3.00 -10.89
C GLY A 28 -9.63 -3.67 -9.54
N VAL A 29 -8.37 -3.71 -9.10
CA VAL A 29 -8.02 -4.17 -7.75
C VAL A 29 -8.72 -3.27 -6.73
N GLY A 30 -9.42 -3.89 -5.78
CA GLY A 30 -10.26 -3.16 -4.82
C GLY A 30 -9.47 -2.14 -4.01
N HIS A 31 -8.33 -2.54 -3.41
CA HIS A 31 -7.54 -1.63 -2.57
C HIS A 31 -6.05 -1.70 -2.89
N VAL A 32 -5.39 -0.54 -2.90
CA VAL A 32 -3.91 -0.45 -2.87
C VAL A 32 -3.48 0.09 -1.52
N VAL A 33 -2.65 -0.67 -0.81
CA VAL A 33 -2.10 -0.24 0.49
C VAL A 33 -0.80 0.52 0.24
N VAL A 34 -0.86 1.85 0.27
CA VAL A 34 0.28 2.73 -0.03
C VAL A 34 1.27 2.76 1.14
N ASP A 35 2.56 2.72 0.81
CA ASP A 35 3.65 2.61 1.78
C ASP A 35 4.58 3.83 1.77
N SER A 36 4.47 4.72 0.77
CA SER A 36 5.29 5.93 0.64
C SER A 36 4.62 7.07 -0.12
N MET A 37 5.11 8.31 0.07
CA MET A 37 4.62 9.49 -0.67
C MET A 37 4.83 9.37 -2.19
N THR A 38 5.97 8.80 -2.60
CA THR A 38 6.26 8.54 -4.02
C THR A 38 5.25 7.56 -4.63
N GLU A 39 4.76 6.60 -3.85
CA GLU A 39 3.73 5.67 -4.33
C GLU A 39 2.39 6.37 -4.52
N ILE A 40 2.03 7.30 -3.63
CA ILE A 40 0.81 8.11 -3.75
C ILE A 40 0.83 8.91 -5.05
N GLU A 41 1.92 9.64 -5.33
CA GLU A 41 2.05 10.45 -6.55
C GLU A 41 1.93 9.59 -7.83
N ARG A 42 2.57 8.41 -7.84
CA ARG A 42 2.51 7.50 -8.99
C ARG A 42 1.10 6.94 -9.17
N LEU A 43 0.45 6.51 -8.08
CA LEU A 43 -0.88 5.92 -8.15
C LEU A 43 -1.93 6.94 -8.56
N ASP A 44 -1.83 8.18 -8.07
CA ASP A 44 -2.71 9.29 -8.44
C ASP A 44 -2.64 9.57 -9.96
N GLN A 45 -1.44 9.71 -10.51
CA GLN A 45 -1.25 9.90 -11.95
C GLN A 45 -1.85 8.74 -12.76
N ILE A 46 -1.58 7.49 -12.36
CA ILE A 46 -2.06 6.30 -13.07
C ILE A 46 -3.60 6.20 -13.01
N ALA A 47 -4.20 6.46 -11.85
CA ALA A 47 -5.65 6.44 -11.68
C ALA A 47 -6.33 7.56 -12.49
N GLY A 48 -5.74 8.76 -12.48
CA GLY A 48 -6.16 9.89 -13.30
C GLY A 48 -6.13 9.59 -14.80
N ASP A 49 -5.02 9.02 -15.28
CA ASP A 49 -4.86 8.60 -16.68
C ASP A 49 -5.89 7.53 -17.09
N ALA A 50 -6.28 6.67 -16.14
CA ALA A 50 -7.30 5.64 -16.34
C ALA A 50 -8.74 6.14 -16.14
N GLY A 51 -8.94 7.38 -15.68
CA GLY A 51 -10.25 7.96 -15.41
C GLY A 51 -11.01 7.30 -14.25
N VAL A 52 -10.30 6.71 -13.29
CA VAL A 52 -10.88 6.04 -12.12
C VAL A 52 -10.42 6.68 -10.82
N VAL A 53 -11.18 6.46 -9.76
CA VAL A 53 -10.76 6.77 -8.38
C VAL A 53 -10.40 5.44 -7.72
N GLN A 54 -9.13 5.25 -7.40
CA GLN A 54 -8.64 4.04 -6.74
C GLN A 54 -8.84 4.17 -5.22
N ASP A 55 -9.50 3.18 -4.61
CA ASP A 55 -9.57 3.10 -3.15
C ASP A 55 -8.20 2.69 -2.58
N VAL A 56 -7.78 3.41 -1.54
CA VAL A 56 -6.46 3.24 -0.92
C VAL A 56 -6.56 3.12 0.59
N LEU A 57 -5.60 2.40 1.16
CA LEU A 57 -5.31 2.39 2.60
C LEU A 57 -3.88 2.89 2.79
N VAL A 58 -3.63 3.66 3.84
CA VAL A 58 -2.27 4.10 4.19
C VAL A 58 -1.68 3.12 5.19
N ARG A 59 -0.48 2.61 4.91
CA ARG A 59 0.26 1.84 5.90
C ARG A 59 0.88 2.79 6.92
N VAL A 60 0.52 2.58 8.16
CA VAL A 60 0.96 3.38 9.29
C VAL A 60 1.82 2.52 10.21
N THR A 61 2.91 3.11 10.69
CA THR A 61 3.80 2.47 11.64
C THR A 61 3.68 3.17 12.99
N VAL A 62 3.32 2.40 14.02
CA VAL A 62 2.85 2.92 15.31
C VAL A 62 3.86 2.74 16.45
N GLY A 63 5.11 2.36 16.20
CA GLY A 63 6.06 2.08 17.30
C GLY A 63 5.77 0.81 18.08
N VAL A 64 4.85 -0.04 17.61
CA VAL A 64 4.38 -1.24 18.31
C VAL A 64 4.79 -2.49 17.55
N GLU A 65 5.85 -3.13 18.00
CA GLU A 65 6.15 -4.51 17.63
C GLU A 65 5.50 -5.46 18.65
N ALA A 66 4.46 -6.19 18.22
CA ALA A 66 3.81 -7.19 19.04
C ALA A 66 4.63 -8.49 19.05
N HIS A 67 5.61 -8.59 19.96
CA HIS A 67 6.26 -9.85 20.30
C HIS A 67 5.55 -10.49 21.50
N THR A 68 5.33 -11.82 21.48
CA THR A 68 4.75 -12.54 22.62
C THR A 68 5.74 -12.62 23.78
N HIS A 69 5.76 -11.60 24.65
CA HIS A 69 6.46 -11.46 25.95
C HIS A 69 7.53 -10.35 26.05
N GLU A 70 7.53 -9.31 25.21
CA GLU A 70 8.16 -8.04 25.57
C GLU A 70 7.74 -6.94 24.59
N PHE A 71 7.22 -5.84 25.10
CA PHE A 71 6.89 -4.66 24.32
C PHE A 71 8.11 -3.74 24.33
N ILE A 72 8.79 -3.61 23.19
CA ILE A 72 9.85 -2.63 23.00
C ILE A 72 9.23 -1.41 22.32
N SER A 73 8.97 -0.36 23.11
CA SER A 73 8.56 0.96 22.62
C SER A 73 9.81 1.82 22.44
N THR A 74 10.35 1.87 21.23
CA THR A 74 11.41 2.83 20.89
C THR A 74 10.89 3.86 19.92
N ALA A 75 10.95 5.13 20.34
CA ALA A 75 10.43 6.31 19.64
C ALA A 75 11.19 6.70 18.35
N HIS A 76 12.10 5.86 17.84
CA HIS A 76 12.77 6.06 16.55
C HIS A 76 12.77 4.72 15.79
N GLU A 77 11.74 4.52 14.97
CA GLU A 77 11.58 3.33 14.15
C GLU A 77 12.43 3.43 12.88
N ASP A 78 13.59 2.80 12.91
CA ASP A 78 14.47 2.59 11.75
C ASP A 78 13.92 1.43 10.89
N GLN A 79 12.64 1.53 10.48
CA GLN A 79 11.97 0.50 9.69
C GLN A 79 11.56 0.99 8.30
N LYS A 80 11.62 0.08 7.32
CA LYS A 80 11.43 0.38 5.89
C LYS A 80 9.96 0.44 5.45
N PHE A 81 9.03 0.60 6.40
CA PHE A 81 7.60 0.44 6.15
C PHE A 81 6.81 1.64 6.66
N GLY A 82 5.85 2.07 5.84
CA GLY A 82 4.80 2.99 6.22
C GLY A 82 5.25 4.44 6.44
N LEU A 83 4.27 5.28 6.72
CA LEU A 83 4.48 6.66 7.16
C LEU A 83 4.44 6.69 8.70
N SER A 84 5.40 7.39 9.31
CA SER A 84 5.43 7.61 10.77
C SER A 84 4.24 8.47 11.21
N LEU A 85 3.63 8.15 12.36
CA LEU A 85 2.62 8.98 13.03
C LEU A 85 3.24 10.12 13.83
#